data_AF-A0A7G6WZR9-F1
#
_entry.id   AF-A0A7G6WZR9-F1
#
_cell.length_a   1.000
_cell.length_b   1.000
_cell.length_c   1.000
_cell.angle_alpha   90.00
_cell.angle_beta   90.00
_cell.angle_gamma   90.00
#
_symmetry.space_group_name_H-M   'P 1'
#
loop_
_entity.id
_entity.type
_entity.pdbx_description
1 polymer ?
#
loop_
_entity_poly.entity_id
_entity_poly.type
_entity_poly.pdbx_seq_one_letter_code
_entity_poly.pdbx_strand_id
1 'polypeptide(L)'
;MEWSNVTWFLTALGAVVVLLTRIRLGGESGDGHRASGVSNFSSALVRIHTTIGVLTLIVWIVALVTGTRLIALAALAGWWLLAIIGLLLLARWLPSASKHAKGAAADAWGSGAGLSILGHVGMVVGVAYFTFITVTERL
;
A
#
# COMPACT_ATOMS: atom_id res chain seq x y z
N MET A 1 -27.01 -1.14 0.74
CA MET A 1 -25.78 -0.38 1.01
C MET A 1 -25.40 0.30 -0.29
N GLU A 2 -25.40 1.64 -0.33
CA GLU A 2 -25.02 2.40 -1.52
C GLU A 2 -23.55 2.08 -1.87
N TRP A 3 -23.28 1.63 -3.10
CA TRP A 3 -21.92 1.27 -3.56
C TRP A 3 -20.92 2.43 -3.35
N SER A 4 -21.40 3.66 -3.45
CA SER A 4 -20.65 4.89 -3.18
C SER A 4 -20.02 4.93 -1.77
N ASN A 5 -20.78 4.55 -0.73
CA ASN A 5 -20.28 4.58 0.65
C ASN A 5 -19.09 3.63 0.85
N VAL A 6 -19.18 2.43 0.25
CA VAL A 6 -18.10 1.42 0.30
C VAL A 6 -16.88 1.92 -0.47
N THR A 7 -17.09 2.51 -1.65
CA THR A 7 -16.01 3.06 -2.48
C THR A 7 -15.27 4.18 -1.77
N TRP A 8 -15.98 5.12 -1.14
CA TRP A 8 -15.37 6.20 -0.36
C TRP A 8 -14.64 5.67 0.88
N PHE A 9 -15.24 4.71 1.59
CA PHE A 9 -14.61 4.06 2.73
C PHE A 9 -13.29 3.36 2.35
N LEU A 10 -13.29 2.58 1.27
CA LEU A 10 -12.09 1.91 0.77
C LEU A 10 -11.05 2.91 0.24
N THR A 11 -11.49 4.03 -0.32
CA THR A 11 -10.58 5.12 -0.76
C THR A 11 -9.86 5.73 0.44
N ALA A 12 -10.58 5.99 1.55
CA ALA A 12 -9.99 6.46 2.79
C ALA A 12 -9.00 5.44 3.38
N LEU A 13 -9.34 4.15 3.37
CA LEU A 13 -8.44 3.08 3.79
C LEU A 13 -7.16 3.02 2.93
N GLY A 14 -7.29 3.15 1.61
CA GLY A 14 -6.13 3.19 0.70
C GLY A 14 -5.19 4.36 1.02
N ALA A 15 -5.75 5.54 1.32
CA ALA A 15 -4.97 6.69 1.77
C ALA A 15 -4.22 6.42 3.08
N VAL A 16 -4.87 5.77 4.06
CA VAL A 16 -4.25 5.36 5.32
C VAL A 16 -3.10 4.40 5.07
N VAL A 17 -3.24 3.41 4.19
CA VAL A 17 -2.16 2.47 3.87
C VAL A 17 -0.94 3.17 3.28
N VAL A 18 -1.13 4.08 2.31
CA VAL A 18 -0.02 4.87 1.73
C VAL A 18 0.71 5.67 2.80
N LEU A 19 -0.03 6.30 3.71
CA LEU A 19 0.55 7.08 4.81
C LEU A 19 1.30 6.21 5.82
N LEU A 20 0.72 5.08 6.23
CA LEU A 20 1.36 4.14 7.17
C LEU A 20 2.66 3.57 6.59
N THR A 21 2.70 3.27 5.29
CA THR A 21 3.92 2.83 4.62
C THR A 21 5.01 3.90 4.70
N ARG A 22 4.66 5.19 4.49
CA ARG A 22 5.61 6.30 4.63
C ARG A 22 6.11 6.49 6.06
N ILE A 23 5.21 6.47 7.05
CA ILE A 23 5.58 6.69 8.45
C ILE A 23 6.51 5.57 8.92
N ARG A 24 6.17 4.31 8.64
CA ARG A 24 6.96 3.15 9.05
C ARG A 24 8.34 3.12 8.41
N LEU A 25 8.39 3.15 7.08
CA LEU A 25 9.65 2.97 6.35
C LEU A 25 10.50 4.26 6.31
N GLY A 26 9.86 5.43 6.48
CA GLY A 26 10.54 6.72 6.57
C GLY A 26 11.25 6.94 7.91
N GLY A 27 10.68 6.42 9.01
CA GLY A 27 11.30 6.46 10.34
C GLY A 27 12.53 5.56 10.45
N GLU A 28 12.50 4.38 9.83
CA GLU A 28 13.63 3.42 9.75
C GLU A 28 14.88 4.02 9.05
N SER A 29 14.71 5.06 8.23
CA SER A 29 15.80 5.73 7.51
C SER A 29 16.51 6.84 8.31
N GLY A 30 15.90 7.32 9.41
CA GLY A 30 16.34 8.53 10.13
C GLY A 30 16.83 8.30 11.55
N ASP A 31 16.35 7.27 12.26
CA ASP A 31 16.67 7.03 13.66
C ASP A 31 17.36 5.69 13.89
N GLY A 32 18.40 5.68 14.72
CA GLY A 32 19.36 4.57 14.89
C GLY A 32 18.83 3.28 15.53
N HIS A 33 17.51 3.07 15.62
CA HIS A 33 16.90 1.84 16.14
C HIS A 33 16.81 0.77 15.06
N ARG A 34 17.98 0.20 14.75
CA ARG A 34 18.20 -0.79 13.69
C ARG A 34 17.64 -2.14 14.13
N ALA A 35 16.50 -2.55 13.59
CA ALA A 35 16.07 -3.95 13.66
C ALA A 35 17.07 -4.80 12.85
N SER A 36 17.98 -5.49 13.53
CA SER A 36 19.00 -6.33 12.88
C SER A 36 18.31 -7.50 12.16
N GLY A 37 18.46 -7.60 10.84
CA GLY A 37 18.04 -8.78 10.06
C GLY A 37 17.04 -8.55 8.93
N VAL A 38 16.47 -7.33 8.79
CA VAL A 38 15.53 -6.99 7.70
C VAL A 38 16.25 -6.20 6.61
N SER A 39 15.97 -6.49 5.33
CA SER A 39 16.60 -5.77 4.21
C SER A 39 16.17 -4.29 4.19
N ASN A 40 17.17 -3.39 4.11
CA ASN A 40 16.92 -1.96 3.97
C ASN A 40 16.36 -1.65 2.58
N PHE A 41 15.31 -0.82 2.53
CA PHE A 41 14.87 -0.19 1.28
C PHE A 41 15.49 1.19 1.13
N SER A 42 15.80 1.57 -0.12
CA SER A 42 16.25 2.92 -0.42
C SER A 42 15.15 3.92 -0.06
N SER A 43 15.53 5.02 0.61
CA SER A 43 14.62 6.14 0.91
C SER A 43 13.98 6.72 -0.36
N ALA A 44 14.62 6.55 -1.52
CA ALA A 44 14.06 6.89 -2.82
C ALA A 44 12.83 6.05 -3.17
N LEU A 45 12.84 4.74 -2.87
CA LEU A 45 11.70 3.85 -3.14
C LEU A 45 10.48 4.23 -2.30
N VAL A 46 10.68 4.51 -1.02
CA VAL A 46 9.60 4.97 -0.11
C VAL A 46 9.03 6.31 -0.58
N ARG A 47 9.91 7.23 -1.03
CA ARG A 47 9.49 8.51 -1.60
C ARG A 47 8.66 8.32 -2.87
N ILE A 48 9.12 7.49 -3.80
CA ILE A 48 8.40 7.17 -5.05
C ILE A 48 7.04 6.53 -4.74
N HIS A 49 6.98 5.54 -3.84
CA HIS A 49 5.71 4.91 -3.43
C HIS A 49 4.74 5.95 -2.88
N THR A 50 5.20 6.85 -2.02
CA THR A 50 4.36 7.90 -1.44
C THR A 50 3.86 8.88 -2.51
N THR A 51 4.75 9.36 -3.38
CA THR A 51 4.38 10.34 -4.43
C THR A 51 3.39 9.74 -5.43
N ILE A 52 3.65 8.52 -5.91
CA ILE A 52 2.72 7.79 -6.79
C ILE A 52 1.41 7.50 -6.06
N GLY A 53 1.47 7.17 -4.77
CA GLY A 53 0.32 6.96 -3.90
C GLY A 53 -0.61 8.16 -3.85
N VAL A 54 -0.06 9.33 -3.55
CA VAL A 54 -0.81 10.59 -3.46
C VAL A 54 -1.37 11.00 -4.82
N LEU A 55 -0.58 10.91 -5.90
CA LEU A 55 -1.06 11.25 -7.24
C LEU A 55 -2.20 10.33 -7.66
N THR A 56 -2.05 9.03 -7.48
CA THR A 56 -3.11 8.03 -7.76
C THR A 56 -4.38 8.35 -6.98
N LEU A 57 -4.27 8.66 -5.68
CA LEU A 57 -5.40 9.01 -4.83
C LEU A 57 -6.13 10.26 -5.33
N ILE A 58 -5.40 11.31 -5.70
CA ILE A 58 -6.00 12.54 -6.24
C ILE A 58 -6.76 12.26 -7.53
N VAL A 59 -6.13 11.55 -8.48
CA VAL A 59 -6.76 11.21 -9.77
C VAL A 59 -8.00 10.33 -9.55
N TRP A 60 -7.95 9.40 -8.59
CA TRP A 60 -9.08 8.56 -8.21
C TRP A 60 -10.24 9.37 -7.63
N ILE A 61 -9.96 10.29 -6.70
CA ILE A 61 -10.99 11.18 -6.12
C ILE A 61 -11.65 12.03 -7.22
N VAL A 62 -10.86 12.58 -8.15
CA VAL A 62 -11.41 13.32 -9.30
C VAL A 62 -12.34 12.42 -10.10
N ALA A 63 -11.94 11.18 -10.40
CA ALA A 63 -12.78 10.22 -11.13
C ALA A 63 -14.11 9.92 -10.42
N LEU A 64 -14.10 9.77 -9.09
CA LEU A 64 -15.31 9.53 -8.30
C LEU A 64 -16.25 10.74 -8.31
N VAL A 65 -15.71 11.95 -8.16
CA VAL A 65 -16.51 13.19 -8.15
C VAL A 65 -17.10 13.50 -9.52
N THR A 66 -16.34 13.24 -10.60
CA THR A 66 -16.81 13.51 -11.97
C THR A 66 -17.56 12.34 -12.60
N GLY A 67 -17.57 11.16 -11.97
CA GLY A 67 -18.11 9.92 -12.54
C GLY A 67 -17.42 9.47 -13.84
N THR A 68 -16.23 10.00 -14.14
CA THR A 68 -15.60 9.80 -15.46
C THR A 68 -14.82 8.49 -15.52
N ARG A 69 -15.35 7.51 -16.26
CA ARG A 69 -14.77 6.16 -16.39
C ARG A 69 -13.32 6.15 -16.91
N LEU A 70 -12.98 7.02 -17.86
CA LEU A 70 -11.60 7.09 -18.39
C LEU A 70 -10.58 7.50 -17.32
N ILE A 71 -10.94 8.45 -16.46
CA ILE A 71 -10.09 8.90 -15.35
C ILE A 71 -9.99 7.78 -14.31
N ALA A 72 -11.09 7.09 -14.03
CA ALA A 72 -11.12 5.94 -13.12
C ALA A 72 -10.19 4.82 -13.60
N LEU A 73 -10.20 4.48 -14.89
CA LEU A 73 -9.31 3.47 -15.47
C LEU A 73 -7.83 3.87 -15.36
N ALA A 74 -7.50 5.14 -15.61
CA ALA A 74 -6.14 5.65 -15.45
C ALA A 74 -5.67 5.56 -13.98
N ALA A 75 -6.50 5.98 -13.03
CA ALA A 75 -6.22 5.82 -11.60
C ALA A 75 -6.15 4.36 -11.16
N LEU A 76 -6.97 3.47 -11.74
CA LEU A 76 -6.96 2.05 -11.43
C LEU A 76 -5.62 1.39 -11.77
N ALA A 77 -4.98 1.80 -12.88
CA ALA A 77 -3.63 1.36 -13.20
C ALA A 77 -2.61 1.79 -12.13
N GLY A 78 -2.75 3.01 -11.61
CA GLY A 78 -1.94 3.50 -10.49
C GLY A 78 -2.15 2.69 -9.20
N TRP A 79 -3.39 2.35 -8.89
CA TRP A 79 -3.74 1.53 -7.73
C TRP A 79 -3.15 0.11 -7.81
N TRP A 80 -3.21 -0.53 -8.99
CA TRP A 80 -2.58 -1.81 -9.22
C TRP A 80 -1.05 -1.75 -9.10
N LEU A 81 -0.42 -0.70 -9.64
CA LEU A 81 1.01 -0.47 -9.50
C LEU A 81 1.42 -0.38 -8.01
N LEU A 82 0.66 0.37 -7.21
CA LEU A 82 0.90 0.49 -5.76
C LEU A 82 0.71 -0.84 -5.02
N ALA A 83 -0.32 -1.61 -5.36
CA ALA A 83 -0.56 -2.92 -4.79
C ALA A 83 0.61 -3.87 -5.08
N ILE A 84 1.11 -3.90 -6.32
CA ILE A 84 2.26 -4.73 -6.71
C ILE A 84 3.53 -4.30 -5.98
N ILE A 85 3.86 -3.00 -5.98
CA ILE A 85 5.02 -2.47 -5.22
C ILE A 85 4.90 -2.87 -3.75
N GLY A 86 3.71 -2.72 -3.19
CA GLY A 86 3.42 -3.10 -1.83
C GLY A 86 3.65 -4.59 -1.54
N LEU A 87 3.18 -5.48 -2.42
CA LEU A 87 3.46 -6.92 -2.32
C LEU A 87 4.97 -7.22 -2.36
N LEU A 88 5.72 -6.51 -3.21
CA LEU A 88 7.18 -6.63 -3.26
C LEU A 88 7.84 -6.19 -1.95
N LEU A 89 7.26 -5.22 -1.22
CA LEU A 89 7.75 -4.83 0.11
C LEU A 89 7.57 -5.94 1.15
N LEU A 90 6.55 -6.81 1.03
CA LEU A 90 6.43 -7.98 1.94
C LEU A 90 7.57 -8.97 1.77
N ALA A 91 8.22 -9.01 0.60
CA ALA A 91 9.32 -9.94 0.36
C ALA A 91 10.48 -9.74 1.36
N ARG A 92 10.57 -8.56 2.02
CA ARG A 92 11.56 -8.31 3.09
C ARG A 92 11.41 -9.21 4.31
N TRP A 93 10.22 -9.78 4.51
CA TRP A 93 9.90 -10.67 5.63
C TRP A 93 10.08 -12.15 5.28
N LEU A 94 10.42 -12.49 4.02
CA LEU A 94 10.78 -13.88 3.73
C LEU A 94 12.06 -14.25 4.49
N PRO A 95 12.11 -15.43 5.13
CA PRO A 95 13.29 -15.88 5.83
C PRO A 95 14.48 -15.92 4.87
N SER A 96 15.52 -15.17 5.20
CA SER A 96 16.81 -15.23 4.53
C SER A 96 17.38 -16.64 4.67
N ALA A 97 17.66 -17.32 3.56
CA ALA A 97 18.27 -18.66 3.54
C ALA A 97 19.74 -18.68 4.01
N SER A 98 20.25 -17.57 4.54
CA SER A 98 21.61 -17.43 5.05
C SER A 98 21.79 -18.13 6.39
N LYS A 99 22.79 -19.01 6.48
CA LYS A 99 23.21 -19.68 7.72
C LYS A 99 23.66 -18.70 8.84
N HIS A 100 23.82 -17.41 8.53
CA HIS A 100 24.22 -16.35 9.48
C HIS A 100 23.09 -15.36 9.80
N ALA A 101 21.87 -15.58 9.30
CA ALA A 101 20.75 -14.70 9.62
C ALA A 101 20.35 -14.88 11.10
N LYS A 102 20.54 -13.83 11.92
CA LYS A 102 19.87 -13.74 13.22
C LYS A 102 18.36 -13.75 12.96
N GLY A 103 17.63 -14.57 13.71
CA GLY A 103 16.16 -14.64 13.61
C GLY A 103 15.56 -13.26 13.81
N ALA A 104 14.59 -12.89 12.96
CA ALA A 104 13.81 -11.67 13.13
C ALA A 104 13.22 -11.69 14.55
N ALA A 105 13.46 -10.62 15.32
CA ALA A 105 12.97 -10.51 16.69
C ALA A 105 11.44 -10.68 16.69
N ALA A 106 10.92 -11.41 17.69
CA ALA A 106 9.50 -11.73 17.81
C ALA A 106 8.64 -10.45 17.72
N ASP A 107 7.86 -10.41 16.65
CA ASP A 107 7.15 -9.26 16.14
C ASP A 107 5.89 -8.93 16.98
N ALA A 108 5.87 -7.78 17.65
CA ALA A 108 4.61 -7.23 18.15
C ALA A 108 3.70 -6.89 16.95
N TRP A 109 2.39 -7.13 17.08
CA TRP A 109 1.39 -6.95 16.00
C TRP A 109 1.54 -5.60 15.25
N GLY A 110 1.86 -4.53 15.99
CA GLY A 110 2.04 -3.17 15.48
C GLY A 110 3.45 -2.80 15.00
N SER A 111 4.48 -3.65 15.17
CA SER A 111 5.85 -3.42 14.67
C SER A 111 6.31 -4.47 13.65
N GLY A 112 5.61 -5.59 13.56
CA GLY A 112 6.01 -6.73 12.75
C GLY A 112 5.31 -6.92 11.42
N ALA A 113 5.51 -8.11 10.85
CA ALA A 113 4.96 -8.54 9.56
C ALA A 113 3.42 -8.43 9.49
N GLY A 114 2.71 -8.64 10.60
CA GLY A 114 1.24 -8.71 10.66
C GLY A 114 0.53 -7.49 10.06
N LEU A 115 0.84 -6.27 10.54
CA LEU A 115 0.22 -5.05 10.00
C LEU A 115 0.66 -4.78 8.55
N SER A 116 1.88 -5.19 8.17
CA SER A 116 2.34 -5.08 6.78
C SER A 116 1.53 -6.00 5.86
N ILE A 117 1.27 -7.24 6.28
CA ILE A 117 0.44 -8.19 5.53
C ILE A 117 -0.98 -7.65 5.40
N LEU A 118 -1.58 -7.17 6.50
CA LEU A 118 -2.93 -6.61 6.49
C LEU A 118 -3.06 -5.44 5.51
N GLY A 119 -2.14 -4.48 5.56
CA GLY A 119 -2.18 -3.30 4.69
C GLY A 119 -2.12 -3.69 3.20
N HIS A 120 -1.23 -4.60 2.83
CA HIS A 120 -1.01 -4.93 1.43
C HIS A 120 -2.01 -5.93 0.86
N VAL A 121 -2.42 -6.95 1.62
CA VAL A 121 -3.51 -7.84 1.21
C VAL A 121 -4.83 -7.06 1.15
N GLY A 122 -5.07 -6.19 2.14
CA GLY A 122 -6.21 -5.27 2.12
C GLY A 122 -6.21 -4.37 0.89
N MET A 123 -5.05 -3.86 0.47
CA MET A 123 -4.91 -3.12 -0.78
C MET A 123 -5.30 -3.96 -2.00
N VAL A 124 -4.82 -5.20 -2.13
CA VAL A 124 -5.20 -6.07 -3.26
C VAL A 124 -6.71 -6.26 -3.32
N VAL A 125 -7.36 -6.51 -2.18
CA VAL A 125 -8.82 -6.65 -2.10
C VAL A 125 -9.54 -5.34 -2.48
N GLY A 126 -9.07 -4.20 -1.97
CA GLY A 126 -9.61 -2.88 -2.30
C GLY A 126 -9.50 -2.54 -3.79
N VAL A 127 -8.36 -2.84 -4.42
CA VAL A 127 -8.13 -2.59 -5.85
C VAL A 127 -8.94 -3.57 -6.72
N ALA A 128 -9.15 -4.81 -6.28
CA ALA A 128 -10.07 -5.73 -6.94
C ALA A 128 -11.51 -5.19 -6.91
N TYR A 129 -11.95 -4.61 -5.79
CA TYR A 129 -13.24 -3.93 -5.70
C TYR A 129 -13.31 -2.68 -6.60
N PHE A 130 -12.27 -1.84 -6.63
CA PHE A 130 -12.20 -0.69 -7.56
C PHE A 130 -12.27 -1.11 -9.02
N THR A 131 -11.64 -2.24 -9.37
CA THR A 131 -11.74 -2.83 -10.70
C THR A 131 -13.19 -3.21 -11.00
N PHE A 132 -13.86 -3.91 -10.07
CA PHE A 132 -15.25 -4.32 -10.22
C PHE A 132 -16.18 -3.12 -10.46
N ILE A 133 -16.13 -2.07 -9.63
CA ILE A 133 -17.01 -0.90 -9.79
C ILE A 133 -16.72 -0.12 -11.09
N THR A 134 -15.45 -0.03 -11.50
CA THR A 134 -15.07 0.70 -12.72
C THR A 134 -15.48 -0.04 -13.99
N VAL A 135 -15.39 -1.37 -13.98
CA VAL A 135 -15.77 -2.22 -15.12
C VAL A 135 -17.29 -2.39 -15.23
N THR A 136 -17.99 -2.44 -14.09
CA THR A 136 -19.46 -2.57 -14.05
C THR A 136 -20.20 -1.23 -14.09
N GLU A 137 -19.47 -0.12 -14.25
CA GLU A 137 -20.02 1.24 -14.37
C GLU A 137 -20.85 1.66 -13.14
N ARG A 138 -20.34 1.33 -11.94
CA ARG A 138 -20.96 1.60 -10.63
C ARG A 138 -20.15 2.60 -9.80
N LEU A 139 -19.49 3.55 -10.46
CA LEU A 139 -18.69 4.61 -9.84
C LEU A 139 -19.56 5.52 -8.97
#